data_AF-A0A520GYG4-F1
#
_entry.id   AF-A0A520GYG4-F1
#
_cell.length_a   1.000
_cell.length_b   1.000
_cell.length_c   1.000
_cell.angle_alpha   90.00
_cell.angle_beta   90.00
_cell.angle_gamma   90.00
#
_symmetry.space_group_name_H-M   'P 1'
#
loop_
_entity.id
_entity.type
_entity.pdbx_description
1 polymer ?
#
loop_
_entity_poly.entity_id
_entity_poly.type
_entity_poly.pdbx_seq_one_letter_code
_entity_poly.pdbx_strand_id
1 'polypeptide(L)'
;NEVREKRGLAYSVYSGFSPGLHAGAFRIAFQTRPDQAAQALAVSREVVAKFVADGPTAAELKAAKDNVVGGFPLLLDSNAKLLGNVANIAWNDLPLDYLDTWTARMNAVTISDIQSAFARKLQPQRMVAVVVGGKP
;
A
#
# COMPACT_ATOMS: atom_id res chain seq x y z
N ASN A 1 4.49 -0.22 11.33
CA ASN A 1 4.57 -0.49 12.78
C ASN A 1 4.77 0.73 13.68
N GLU A 2 5.03 1.94 13.16
CA GLU A 2 5.31 3.11 14.01
C GLU A 2 4.07 3.72 14.71
N VAL A 3 2.92 3.82 14.04
CA VAL A 3 1.72 4.48 14.59
C VAL A 3 0.96 3.57 15.57
N ARG A 4 0.83 2.28 15.25
CA ARG A 4 0.10 1.30 16.07
C ARG A 4 0.95 0.71 17.20
N GLU A 5 2.16 0.21 16.89
CA GLU A 5 2.91 -0.59 17.87
C GLU A 5 3.76 0.25 18.83
N LYS A 6 4.40 1.34 18.36
CA LYS A 6 5.28 2.13 19.23
C LYS A 6 4.60 3.22 20.04
N ARG A 7 3.44 3.72 19.58
CA ARG A 7 2.80 4.89 20.20
C ARG A 7 1.32 4.69 20.54
N GLY A 8 0.72 3.55 20.18
CA GLY A 8 -0.68 3.24 20.50
C GLY A 8 -1.68 4.27 19.95
N LEU A 9 -1.29 5.01 18.91
CA LEU A 9 -2.05 6.17 18.44
C LEU A 9 -3.22 5.78 17.54
N ALA A 10 -3.25 4.58 16.98
CA ALA A 10 -4.33 4.17 16.08
C ALA A 10 -4.72 2.71 16.26
N TYR A 11 -6.03 2.44 16.17
CA TYR A 11 -6.59 1.09 16.20
C TYR A 11 -6.29 0.33 14.91
N SER A 12 -6.39 1.01 13.77
CA SER A 12 -6.03 0.48 12.45
C SER A 12 -5.33 1.57 11.62
N VAL A 13 -4.31 1.15 10.87
CA VAL A 13 -3.60 2.00 9.90
C VAL A 13 -3.32 1.13 8.69
N TYR A 14 -3.67 1.63 7.51
CA TYR A 14 -3.34 0.97 6.25
C TYR A 14 -2.95 2.00 5.20
N SER A 15 -2.19 1.52 4.21
CA SER A 15 -1.82 2.28 3.03
C SER A 15 -2.09 1.44 1.80
N GLY A 16 -2.42 2.08 0.68
CA GLY A 16 -2.71 1.35 -0.54
C GLY A 16 -2.65 2.24 -1.78
N PHE A 17 -2.36 1.58 -2.90
CA PHE A 17 -2.51 2.15 -4.22
C PHE A 17 -3.88 1.75 -4.79
N SER A 18 -4.58 2.73 -5.34
CA SER A 18 -5.79 2.53 -6.15
C SER A 18 -5.41 2.89 -7.58
N PRO A 19 -4.90 1.92 -8.38
CA PRO A 19 -4.51 2.18 -9.76
C PRO A 19 -5.73 2.60 -10.59
N GLY A 20 -5.53 3.58 -11.47
CA GLY A 20 -6.51 4.01 -12.46
C GLY A 20 -5.84 4.09 -13.83
N LEU A 21 -6.64 4.12 -14.90
CA LEU A 21 -6.15 4.11 -16.28
C LEU A 21 -5.18 5.26 -16.63
N HIS A 22 -5.27 6.39 -15.93
CA HIS A 22 -4.37 7.53 -16.12
C HIS A 22 -3.54 7.83 -14.86
N ALA A 23 -4.23 8.21 -13.78
CA ALA A 23 -3.61 8.47 -12.48
C ALA A 23 -4.34 7.67 -11.41
N GLY A 24 -3.58 6.89 -10.65
CA GLY A 24 -4.06 6.20 -9.46
C GLY A 24 -3.76 7.01 -8.20
N ALA A 25 -4.57 6.83 -7.17
CA ALA A 25 -4.35 7.46 -5.87
C ALA A 25 -3.51 6.55 -4.96
N PHE A 26 -2.51 7.12 -4.29
CA PHE A 26 -1.96 6.53 -3.08
C PHE A 26 -2.64 7.15 -1.87
N ARG A 27 -3.11 6.32 -0.94
CA ARG A 27 -3.82 6.78 0.26
C ARG A 27 -3.30 6.08 1.49
N ILE A 28 -3.32 6.81 2.60
CA ILE A 28 -3.12 6.30 3.95
C ILE A 28 -4.34 6.67 4.74
N ALA A 29 -4.87 5.70 5.47
CA ALA A 29 -6.03 5.90 6.32
C ALA A 29 -5.78 5.25 7.68
N PHE A 30 -6.22 5.96 8.71
CA PHE A 30 -6.16 5.50 10.09
C PHE A 30 -7.26 6.14 10.92
N GLN A 31 -7.55 5.52 12.06
CA GLN A 31 -8.47 6.04 13.06
C GLN A 31 -7.75 6.18 14.40
N THR A 32 -7.93 7.33 15.04
CA THR A 32 -7.25 7.73 16.28
C THR A 32 -8.21 8.53 17.16
N ARG A 33 -7.84 8.73 18.42
CA ARG A 33 -8.59 9.60 19.33
C ARG A 33 -8.44 11.07 18.90
N PRO A 34 -9.46 11.93 19.15
CA PRO A 34 -9.40 13.34 18.76
C PRO A 34 -8.17 14.10 19.29
N ASP A 35 -7.79 13.86 20.54
CA ASP A 35 -6.63 14.46 21.21
C ASP A 35 -5.28 14.08 20.57
N GLN A 36 -5.24 12.95 19.86
CA GLN A 36 -4.02 12.41 19.23
C GLN A 36 -3.95 12.64 17.71
N ALA A 37 -4.99 13.23 17.11
CA ALA A 37 -5.12 13.35 15.66
C ALA A 37 -3.95 14.08 14.99
N ALA A 38 -3.52 15.20 15.55
CA ALA A 38 -2.42 15.99 15.02
C ALA A 38 -1.09 15.21 15.06
N GLN A 39 -0.83 14.51 16.18
CA GLN A 39 0.38 13.70 16.35
C GLN A 39 0.39 12.50 15.39
N ALA A 40 -0.74 11.79 15.28
CA ALA A 40 -0.87 10.65 14.39
C ALA A 40 -0.67 11.03 12.91
N LEU A 41 -1.19 12.19 12.50
CA LEU A 41 -0.98 12.73 11.16
C LEU A 41 0.50 13.07 10.90
N ALA A 42 1.16 13.73 11.85
CA ALA A 42 2.57 14.07 11.75
C ALA A 42 3.45 12.82 11.59
N VAL A 43 3.26 11.82 12.47
CA VAL A 43 3.99 10.55 12.41
C VAL A 43 3.73 9.82 11.10
N SER A 44 2.48 9.81 10.61
CA SER A 44 2.17 9.16 9.33
C SER A 44 2.91 9.80 8.16
N ARG A 45 3.01 11.14 8.13
CA ARG A 45 3.78 11.86 7.11
C ARG A 45 5.28 11.58 7.21
N GLU A 46 5.84 11.53 8.41
CA GLU A 46 7.24 11.20 8.65
C GLU A 46 7.59 9.80 8.15
N VAL A 47 6.76 8.80 8.47
CA VAL A 47 6.96 7.41 8.03
C VAL A 47 6.96 7.30 6.52
N VAL A 48 6.04 7.99 5.83
CA VAL A 48 6.00 8.00 4.36
C VAL A 48 7.23 8.67 3.78
N ALA A 49 7.60 9.83 4.31
CA ALA A 49 8.78 10.54 3.84
C ALA A 49 10.04 9.69 3.99
N LYS A 50 10.19 9.02 5.14
CA LYS A 50 11.28 8.07 5.38
C LYS A 50 11.24 6.89 4.41
N PHE A 51 10.07 6.29 4.19
CA PHE A 51 9.93 5.16 3.27
C PHE A 51 10.23 5.54 1.82
N VAL A 52 9.86 6.75 1.38
CA VAL A 52 10.20 7.26 0.05
C VAL A 52 11.71 7.50 -0.10
N ALA A 53 12.38 7.95 0.97
CA ALA A 53 13.82 8.21 0.96
C ALA A 53 14.65 6.92 1.05
N ASP A 54 14.32 6.04 2.00
CA ASP A 54 15.16 4.92 2.40
C ASP A 54 14.70 3.59 1.75
N GLY A 55 13.42 3.49 1.36
CA GLY A 55 12.80 2.23 0.91
C GLY A 55 12.62 1.19 2.03
N PRO A 56 12.17 -0.03 1.69
CA PRO A 56 12.05 -1.13 2.64
C PRO A 56 13.41 -1.77 2.94
N THR A 57 13.53 -2.36 4.12
CA THR A 57 14.62 -3.29 4.43
C THR A 57 14.44 -4.63 3.71
N ALA A 58 15.52 -5.43 3.63
CA ALA A 58 15.45 -6.77 3.05
C ALA A 58 14.47 -7.70 3.80
N ALA A 59 14.40 -7.59 5.13
CA ALA A 59 13.48 -8.37 5.95
C ALA A 59 12.02 -7.98 5.67
N GLU A 60 11.73 -6.67 5.56
CA GLU A 60 10.39 -6.18 5.22
C GLU A 60 9.97 -6.60 3.81
N LEU A 61 10.86 -6.48 2.82
CA LEU A 61 10.57 -6.94 1.46
C LEU A 61 10.26 -8.44 1.43
N LYS A 62 11.06 -9.25 2.14
CA LYS A 62 10.82 -10.69 2.23
C LYS A 62 9.45 -10.98 2.85
N ALA A 63 9.15 -10.39 4.01
CA ALA A 63 7.88 -10.59 4.70
C ALA A 63 6.68 -10.16 3.83
N ALA A 64 6.80 -9.05 3.11
CA ALA A 64 5.77 -8.57 2.19
C ALA A 64 5.55 -9.54 1.03
N LYS A 65 6.64 -10.06 0.41
CA LYS A 65 6.54 -11.06 -0.66
C LYS A 65 5.89 -12.34 -0.16
N ASP A 66 6.34 -12.88 0.97
CA ASP A 66 5.78 -14.10 1.56
C ASP A 66 4.27 -13.95 1.81
N ASN A 67 3.83 -12.80 2.33
CA ASN A 67 2.41 -12.53 2.58
C ASN A 67 1.59 -12.41 1.28
N VAL A 68 2.07 -11.62 0.32
CA VAL A 68 1.36 -11.35 -0.93
C VAL A 68 1.29 -12.61 -1.81
N VAL A 69 2.42 -13.32 -1.94
CA VAL A 69 2.48 -14.58 -2.70
C VAL A 69 1.69 -15.68 -2.00
N GLY A 70 1.83 -15.84 -0.68
CA GLY A 70 1.08 -16.84 0.08
C GLY A 70 -0.44 -16.62 0.06
N GLY A 71 -0.89 -15.37 -0.06
CA GLY A 71 -2.31 -15.02 -0.16
C GLY A 71 -2.90 -15.14 -1.56
N PHE A 72 -2.09 -15.34 -2.61
CA PHE A 72 -2.56 -15.34 -3.99
C PHE A 72 -3.66 -16.37 -4.29
N PRO A 73 -3.60 -17.63 -3.81
CA PRO A 73 -4.68 -18.59 -4.05
C PRO A 73 -6.04 -18.13 -3.50
N LEU A 74 -6.05 -17.37 -2.39
CA LEU A 74 -7.26 -16.81 -1.80
C LEU A 74 -7.89 -15.70 -2.64
N LEU A 75 -7.15 -15.13 -3.59
CA LEU A 75 -7.68 -14.17 -4.55
C LEU A 75 -8.46 -14.84 -5.69
N LEU A 76 -8.43 -16.18 -5.79
CA LEU A 76 -9.05 -16.97 -6.87
C LEU A 76 -10.02 -18.04 -6.35
N ASP A 77 -10.29 -18.08 -5.05
CA ASP A 77 -11.04 -19.14 -4.36
C ASP A 77 -12.57 -19.15 -4.61
N SER A 78 -13.09 -18.19 -5.38
CA SER A 78 -14.53 -18.06 -5.63
C SER A 78 -14.80 -17.44 -7.00
N ASN A 79 -15.92 -17.82 -7.61
CA ASN A 79 -16.32 -17.34 -8.94
C ASN A 79 -16.38 -15.80 -9.02
N ALA A 80 -16.85 -15.15 -7.94
CA ALA A 80 -16.90 -13.70 -7.88
C ALA A 80 -15.50 -13.05 -7.93
N LYS A 81 -14.53 -13.60 -7.18
CA LYS A 81 -13.15 -13.09 -7.22
C LYS A 81 -12.47 -13.40 -8.54
N LEU A 82 -12.68 -14.60 -9.09
CA LEU A 82 -12.16 -14.96 -10.41
C LEU A 82 -12.67 -14.02 -11.49
N LEU A 83 -13.99 -13.76 -11.52
CA LEU A 83 -14.59 -12.80 -12.45
C LEU A 83 -13.98 -11.40 -12.28
N GLY A 84 -13.76 -10.96 -11.04
CA GLY A 84 -13.10 -9.67 -10.76
C GLY A 84 -11.69 -9.57 -11.34
N ASN A 85 -10.89 -10.64 -11.22
CA ASN A 85 -9.55 -10.70 -11.79
C ASN A 85 -9.58 -10.70 -13.33
N VAL A 86 -10.45 -11.52 -13.95
CA VAL A 86 -10.58 -11.56 -15.41
C VAL A 86 -11.06 -10.22 -15.97
N ALA A 87 -12.03 -9.58 -15.30
CA ALA A 87 -12.48 -8.25 -15.68
C ALA A 87 -11.36 -7.20 -15.54
N ASN A 88 -10.51 -7.30 -14.51
CA ASN A 88 -9.36 -6.40 -14.34
C ASN A 88 -8.34 -6.56 -15.47
N ILE A 89 -8.06 -7.79 -15.89
CA ILE A 89 -7.16 -8.11 -17.01
C ILE A 89 -7.69 -7.47 -18.29
N ALA A 90 -8.97 -7.69 -18.62
CA ALA A 90 -9.58 -7.12 -19.81
C ALA A 90 -9.65 -5.58 -19.76
N TRP A 91 -10.02 -5.02 -18.61
CA TRP A 91 -10.19 -3.57 -18.46
C TRP A 91 -8.88 -2.78 -18.57
N ASN A 92 -7.77 -3.36 -18.08
CA ASN A 92 -6.46 -2.71 -18.09
C ASN A 92 -5.56 -3.23 -19.22
N ASP A 93 -6.10 -3.97 -20.17
CA ASP A 93 -5.37 -4.57 -21.29
C ASP A 93 -4.11 -5.33 -20.83
N LEU A 94 -4.26 -6.14 -19.78
CA LEU A 94 -3.16 -6.94 -19.25
C LEU A 94 -2.95 -8.20 -20.09
N PRO A 95 -1.71 -8.74 -20.14
CA PRO A 95 -1.44 -10.02 -20.78
C PRO A 95 -2.36 -11.14 -20.27
N LEU A 96 -2.77 -12.06 -21.15
CA LEU A 96 -3.62 -13.18 -20.76
C LEU A 96 -2.92 -14.16 -19.80
N ASP A 97 -1.59 -14.16 -19.77
CA ASP A 97 -0.76 -14.92 -18.83
C ASP A 97 -0.55 -14.20 -17.48
N TYR A 98 -1.29 -13.11 -17.22
CA TYR A 98 -1.06 -12.26 -16.07
C TYR A 98 -1.14 -13.03 -14.75
N LEU A 99 -2.15 -13.88 -14.57
CA LEU A 99 -2.31 -14.68 -13.35
C LEU A 99 -1.25 -15.78 -13.22
N ASP A 100 -0.86 -16.40 -14.34
CA ASP A 100 0.16 -17.47 -14.36
C ASP A 100 1.54 -16.92 -13.99
N THR A 101 1.86 -15.72 -14.48
CA THR A 101 3.16 -15.08 -14.26
C THR A 101 3.20 -14.19 -13.03
N TRP A 102 2.06 -13.94 -12.38
CA TRP A 102 1.92 -12.98 -11.27
C TRP A 102 2.91 -13.25 -10.14
N THR A 103 2.99 -14.50 -9.67
CA THR A 103 3.88 -14.88 -8.56
C THR A 103 5.35 -14.67 -8.91
N ALA A 104 5.74 -15.00 -10.14
CA ALA A 104 7.10 -14.78 -10.61
C ALA A 104 7.44 -13.28 -10.67
N ARG A 105 6.51 -12.45 -11.19
CA ARG A 105 6.66 -10.99 -11.23
C ARG A 105 6.79 -10.40 -9.83
N MET A 106 5.97 -10.83 -8.88
CA MET A 106 6.05 -10.40 -7.48
C MET A 106 7.38 -10.77 -6.82
N ASN A 107 7.89 -11.98 -7.08
CA ASN A 107 9.18 -12.41 -6.55
C ASN A 107 10.38 -11.69 -7.19
N ALA A 108 10.26 -11.23 -8.44
CA ALA A 108 11.31 -10.50 -9.14
C ALA A 108 11.53 -9.06 -8.61
N VAL A 109 10.54 -8.46 -7.92
CA VAL A 109 10.63 -7.09 -7.41
C VAL A 109 11.82 -6.91 -6.47
N THR A 110 12.67 -5.92 -6.72
CA THR A 110 13.83 -5.60 -5.87
C THR A 110 13.59 -4.38 -4.99
N ILE A 111 14.44 -4.19 -3.97
CA ILE A 111 14.43 -2.96 -3.14
C ILE A 111 14.65 -1.72 -4.02
N SER A 112 15.56 -1.82 -4.99
CA SER A 112 15.85 -0.74 -5.94
C SER A 112 14.62 -0.37 -6.78
N ASP A 113 13.85 -1.36 -7.27
CA ASP A 113 12.62 -1.09 -8.01
C ASP A 113 11.60 -0.32 -7.16
N ILE A 114 11.46 -0.70 -5.88
CA ILE A 114 10.57 -0.04 -4.94
C ILE A 114 11.02 1.38 -4.67
N GLN A 115 12.29 1.60 -4.30
CA GLN A 115 12.84 2.94 -4.05
C GLN A 115 12.64 3.84 -5.27
N SER A 116 12.99 3.34 -6.46
CA SER A 116 12.88 4.08 -7.71
C SER A 116 11.42 4.39 -8.06
N ALA A 117 10.49 3.45 -7.86
CA ALA A 117 9.06 3.67 -8.09
C ALA A 117 8.47 4.70 -7.12
N PHE A 118 8.77 4.59 -5.82
CA PHE A 118 8.27 5.50 -4.80
C PHE A 118 8.82 6.92 -4.99
N ALA A 119 10.12 7.07 -5.25
CA ALA A 119 10.73 8.38 -5.51
C ALA A 119 10.12 9.07 -6.75
N ARG A 120 9.78 8.32 -7.81
CA ARG A 120 9.16 8.88 -9.02
C ARG A 120 7.68 9.24 -8.84
N LYS A 121 6.94 8.47 -8.03
CA LYS A 121 5.47 8.53 -8.02
C LYS A 121 4.88 9.16 -6.76
N LEU A 122 5.64 9.23 -5.67
CA LEU A 122 5.14 9.72 -4.39
C LEU A 122 5.92 10.95 -3.93
N GLN A 123 5.19 12.04 -3.70
CA GLN A 123 5.71 13.33 -3.26
C GLN A 123 5.09 13.64 -1.89
N PRO A 124 5.71 13.23 -0.78
CA PRO A 124 5.13 13.36 0.56
C PRO A 124 4.68 14.78 0.90
N GLN A 125 5.38 15.79 0.40
CA GLN A 125 5.11 17.20 0.62
C GLN A 125 3.83 17.69 -0.09
N ARG A 126 3.38 16.98 -1.12
CA ARG A 126 2.16 17.30 -1.90
C ARG A 126 0.95 16.48 -1.49
N MET A 127 1.08 15.63 -0.46
CA MET A 127 -0.03 14.82 0.03
C MET A 127 -1.06 15.68 0.78
N VAL A 128 -2.31 15.60 0.33
CA VAL A 128 -3.45 16.22 1.00
C VAL A 128 -3.89 15.36 2.18
N ALA A 129 -4.23 16.00 3.30
CA ALA A 129 -4.80 15.34 4.47
C ALA A 129 -6.23 15.83 4.69
N VAL A 130 -7.15 14.89 4.90
CA VAL A 130 -8.53 15.17 5.31
C VAL A 130 -8.71 14.53 6.68
N VAL A 131 -9.05 15.35 7.67
CA VAL A 131 -9.30 14.90 9.05
C VAL A 131 -10.76 15.21 9.38
N VAL A 132 -11.48 14.18 9.82
CA VAL A 132 -12.88 14.30 10.24
C VAL A 132 -12.99 13.73 11.65
N GLY A 133 -13.52 14.52 12.57
CA GLY A 133 -13.64 14.13 13.98
C GLY A 133 -14.22 15.25 14.85
N GLY A 134 -14.42 14.94 16.13
CA GLY A 134 -14.85 15.92 17.13
C GLY A 134 -13.71 16.86 17.55
N LYS A 135 -14.05 17.96 18.23
CA LYS A 135 -13.06 18.73 18.98
C LYS A 135 -12.49 17.84 20.10
N PRO A 136 -11.20 18.02 20.48
CA PRO A 136 -10.64 17.38 21.68
C PRO A 136 -11.50 17.59 22.92
#